data_AF-A0A078BJ78-F1
#
_entry.id   AF-A0A078BJ78-F1
#
_cell.length_a   1.000
_cell.length_b   1.000
_cell.length_c   1.000
_cell.angle_alpha   90.00
_cell.angle_beta   90.00
_cell.angle_gamma   90.00
#
_symmetry.space_group_name_H-M   'P 1'
#
loop_
_entity.id
_entity.type
_entity.pdbx_description
1 polymer ?
#
loop_
_entity_poly.entity_id
_entity_poly.type
_entity_poly.pdbx_seq_one_letter_code
_entity_poly.pdbx_strand_id
1 'polypeptide(L)'
;MRPNTSLAPFLILSALSLVIASPVTLAGMLSLDLSTTCIHNRAEARRSLNQVNPGLGVEYQFTPDVGLSGGFYRNSFRRASVYALATWTPLHLALPAGLTARIGVAGGVVSGYSRVNPFAPFAAAALLAVRNPQGWGINLVAVPNIAASSGFVGLQLVAPL
;
A
#
# COMPACT_ATOMS: atom_id res chain seq x y z
N MET A 1 -13.06 64.10 -2.96
CA MET A 1 -12.24 63.19 -2.12
C MET A 1 -13.22 62.27 -1.39
N ARG A 2 -13.26 60.94 -1.45
CA ARG A 2 -12.60 59.85 -2.20
C ARG A 2 -13.71 58.79 -2.46
N PRO A 3 -13.64 57.99 -3.55
CA PRO A 3 -14.60 56.91 -3.78
C PRO A 3 -14.26 55.63 -2.99
N ASN A 4 -15.31 54.82 -2.79
CA ASN A 4 -15.38 53.42 -2.41
C ASN A 4 -14.10 52.58 -2.53
N THR A 5 -13.87 51.68 -1.57
CA THR A 5 -13.49 50.28 -1.82
C THR A 5 -13.87 49.42 -0.62
N SER A 6 -15.07 48.85 -0.64
CA SER A 6 -15.40 47.68 0.17
C SER A 6 -14.62 46.50 -0.43
N LEU A 7 -13.64 45.99 0.31
CA LEU A 7 -12.94 44.76 -0.03
C LEU A 7 -13.86 43.58 0.29
N ALA A 8 -14.52 43.05 -0.72
CA ALA A 8 -15.16 41.74 -0.62
C ALA A 8 -14.06 40.66 -0.53
N PRO A 9 -14.05 39.80 0.51
CA PRO A 9 -13.16 38.66 0.52
C PRO A 9 -13.69 37.62 -0.48
N PHE A 10 -12.94 37.38 -1.55
CA PHE A 10 -13.12 36.21 -2.41
C PHE A 10 -12.77 34.95 -1.61
N LEU A 11 -13.77 34.34 -0.97
CA LEU A 11 -13.70 32.97 -0.50
C LEU A 11 -13.82 32.06 -1.73
N ILE A 12 -12.69 31.62 -2.28
CA ILE A 12 -12.67 30.50 -3.22
C ILE A 12 -12.92 29.23 -2.40
N LEU A 13 -14.18 28.84 -2.30
CA LEU A 13 -14.60 27.56 -1.75
C LEU A 13 -14.33 26.50 -2.83
N SER A 14 -13.15 25.88 -2.80
CA SER A 14 -12.86 24.72 -3.63
C SER A 14 -13.73 23.56 -3.14
N ALA A 15 -14.88 23.35 -3.77
CA ALA A 15 -15.73 22.21 -3.50
C ALA A 15 -14.98 20.93 -3.88
N LEU A 16 -14.53 20.18 -2.89
CA LEU A 16 -14.06 18.81 -3.06
C LEU A 16 -15.29 17.94 -3.32
N SER A 17 -15.77 17.92 -4.57
CA SER A 17 -16.80 16.97 -4.97
C SER A 17 -16.19 15.58 -4.90
N LEU A 18 -16.63 14.79 -3.92
CA LEU A 18 -16.39 13.35 -3.88
C LEU A 18 -17.15 12.73 -5.06
N VAL A 19 -16.51 12.72 -6.24
CA VAL A 19 -17.04 11.99 -7.39
C VAL A 19 -16.81 10.52 -7.07
N ILE A 20 -17.89 9.81 -6.78
CA ILE A 20 -17.90 8.34 -6.79
C ILE A 20 -17.74 7.95 -8.27
N ALA A 21 -16.51 7.93 -8.77
CA ALA A 21 -16.24 7.45 -10.11
C ALA A 21 -16.57 5.95 -10.14
N SER A 22 -17.12 5.48 -11.26
CA SER A 22 -17.21 4.05 -11.52
C SER A 22 -15.81 3.46 -11.37
N PRO A 23 -15.63 2.39 -10.57
CA PRO A 23 -14.30 1.83 -10.37
C PRO A 23 -13.77 1.40 -11.74
N VAL A 24 -12.62 1.92 -12.14
CA VAL A 24 -11.86 1.30 -13.22
C VAL A 24 -11.55 -0.11 -12.73
N THR A 25 -12.12 -1.11 -13.41
CA THR A 25 -12.01 -2.49 -12.94
C THR A 25 -10.63 -3.02 -13.28
N LEU A 26 -9.83 -3.27 -12.24
CA LEU A 26 -8.58 -4.02 -12.34
C LEU A 26 -8.81 -5.53 -12.18
N ALA A 27 -10.07 -5.98 -12.08
CA ALA A 27 -10.38 -7.40 -11.96
C ALA A 27 -9.87 -8.17 -13.19
N GLY A 28 -9.24 -9.31 -12.95
CA GLY A 28 -8.56 -10.12 -13.96
C GLY A 28 -7.12 -9.68 -14.25
N MET A 29 -6.63 -8.59 -13.64
CA MET A 29 -5.28 -8.11 -13.90
C MET A 29 -4.25 -8.92 -13.10
N LEU A 30 -3.25 -9.43 -13.83
CA LEU A 30 -2.01 -9.93 -13.28
C LEU A 30 -0.97 -8.82 -13.36
N SER A 31 -0.26 -8.58 -12.26
CA SER A 31 0.76 -7.55 -12.17
C SER A 31 2.01 -8.10 -11.50
N LEU A 32 3.13 -7.46 -11.77
CA LEU A 32 4.39 -7.64 -11.08
C LEU A 32 4.51 -6.54 -10.01
N ASP A 33 4.94 -6.93 -8.81
CA ASP A 33 5.24 -6.01 -7.73
C ASP A 33 6.73 -6.08 -7.34
N LEU A 34 7.32 -4.91 -7.13
CA LEU A 34 8.70 -4.76 -6.68
C LEU A 34 8.69 -4.12 -5.29
N SER A 35 8.97 -4.91 -4.26
CA SER A 35 9.25 -4.38 -2.92
C SER A 35 10.56 -3.63 -2.93
N THR A 36 10.60 -2.44 -2.31
CA THR A 36 11.77 -1.54 -2.38
C THR A 36 12.34 -1.24 -1.01
N THR A 37 11.57 -0.51 -0.22
CA THR A 37 11.96 0.01 1.09
C THR A 37 10.83 -0.12 2.09
N CYS A 38 11.20 -0.11 3.36
CA CYS A 38 10.29 0.05 4.47
C CYS A 38 10.86 1.01 5.52
N ILE A 39 9.98 1.65 6.28
CA ILE A 39 10.35 2.49 7.42
C ILE A 39 9.68 1.89 8.65
N HIS A 40 10.48 1.48 9.63
CA HIS A 40 9.96 0.97 10.91
C HIS A 40 9.43 2.12 11.78
N ASN A 41 8.36 1.85 12.53
CA ASN A 41 7.65 2.88 13.31
C ASN A 41 8.42 3.31 14.58
N ARG A 42 9.25 2.42 15.16
CA ARG A 42 10.08 2.73 16.34
C ARG A 42 11.49 3.20 15.96
N ALA A 43 12.00 4.19 16.69
CA ALA A 43 13.32 4.76 16.43
C ALA A 43 14.46 3.75 16.55
N GLU A 44 14.41 2.86 17.53
CA GLU A 44 15.39 1.79 17.69
C GLU A 44 15.37 0.83 16.50
N ALA A 45 14.19 0.37 16.10
CA ALA A 45 14.00 -0.50 14.95
C ALA A 45 14.50 0.14 13.64
N ARG A 46 14.32 1.46 13.46
CA ARG A 46 14.88 2.18 12.31
C ARG A 46 16.41 2.12 12.24
N ARG A 47 17.08 2.04 13.40
CA ARG A 47 18.55 1.97 13.47
C ARG A 47 19.09 0.55 13.38
N SER A 48 18.37 -0.44 13.92
CA SER A 48 18.87 -1.81 14.03
C SER A 48 18.35 -2.75 12.94
N LEU A 49 17.15 -2.52 12.41
CA LEU A 49 16.53 -3.38 11.41
C LEU A 49 16.78 -2.89 9.99
N ASN A 50 16.70 -3.82 9.04
CA ASN A 50 16.83 -3.55 7.62
C ASN A 50 15.65 -2.71 7.12
N GLN A 51 15.93 -1.50 6.63
CA GLN A 51 14.94 -0.62 5.99
C GLN A 51 14.85 -0.85 4.47
N VAL A 52 15.80 -1.56 3.88
CA VAL A 52 15.84 -1.81 2.43
C VAL A 52 15.41 -3.25 2.20
N ASN A 53 14.16 -3.46 1.77
CA ASN A 53 13.53 -4.77 1.65
C ASN A 53 13.26 -5.14 0.17
N PRO A 54 14.30 -5.20 -0.68
CA PRO A 54 14.13 -5.50 -2.10
C PRO A 54 13.47 -6.86 -2.27
N GLY A 55 12.53 -6.93 -3.18
CA GLY A 55 11.79 -8.15 -3.45
C GLY A 55 11.03 -8.07 -4.76
N LEU A 56 10.64 -9.22 -5.26
CA LEU A 56 9.86 -9.39 -6.47
C LEU A 56 8.68 -10.29 -6.16
N GLY A 57 7.52 -9.90 -6.65
CA GLY A 57 6.30 -10.68 -6.52
C GLY A 57 5.38 -10.51 -7.70
N VAL A 58 4.29 -11.28 -7.65
CA VAL A 58 3.15 -11.17 -8.54
C VAL A 58 1.91 -10.93 -7.70
N GLU A 59 1.00 -10.11 -8.21
CA GLU A 59 -0.32 -9.90 -7.65
C GLU A 59 -1.39 -10.16 -8.71
N TYR A 60 -2.48 -10.81 -8.32
CA TYR A 60 -3.64 -11.06 -9.16
C TYR A 60 -4.90 -10.53 -8.48
N GLN A 61 -5.67 -9.74 -9.20
CA GLN A 61 -6.89 -9.11 -8.69
C GLN A 61 -8.12 -9.90 -9.19
N PHE A 62 -8.77 -10.68 -8.33
CA PHE A 62 -9.91 -11.53 -8.72
C PHE A 62 -11.20 -10.74 -8.96
N THR A 63 -11.50 -9.83 -8.05
CA THR A 63 -12.68 -8.96 -8.10
C THR A 63 -12.24 -7.52 -7.94
N PRO A 64 -13.14 -6.53 -8.07
CA PRO A 64 -12.81 -5.19 -7.67
C PRO A 64 -12.39 -5.06 -6.22
N ASP A 65 -12.52 -6.02 -5.30
CA ASP A 65 -12.14 -5.82 -3.89
C ASP A 65 -11.11 -6.84 -3.39
N VAL A 66 -10.99 -7.99 -4.05
CA VAL A 66 -10.24 -9.15 -3.55
C VAL A 66 -9.10 -9.52 -4.49
N GLY A 67 -7.91 -9.69 -3.94
CA GLY A 67 -6.72 -10.11 -4.65
C GLY A 67 -5.87 -11.10 -3.86
N LEU A 68 -4.85 -11.62 -4.53
CA LEU A 68 -3.78 -12.43 -3.93
C LEU A 68 -2.44 -11.94 -4.46
N SER A 69 -1.42 -11.96 -3.62
CA SER A 69 -0.04 -11.74 -4.03
C SER A 69 0.91 -12.76 -3.43
N GLY A 70 2.03 -12.99 -4.11
CA GLY A 70 3.07 -13.91 -3.66
C GLY A 70 4.41 -13.57 -4.29
N GLY A 71 5.48 -13.80 -3.55
CA GLY A 71 6.81 -13.41 -4.00
C GLY A 71 7.90 -13.68 -2.97
N PHE A 72 9.06 -13.07 -3.23
CA PHE A 72 10.23 -13.14 -2.36
C PHE A 72 10.80 -11.74 -2.09
N TYR A 73 11.40 -11.57 -0.93
CA TYR A 73 11.99 -10.30 -0.51
C TYR A 73 13.07 -10.49 0.55
N ARG A 74 13.84 -9.44 0.81
CA ARG A 74 14.78 -9.39 1.93
C ARG A 74 14.13 -8.76 3.16
N ASN A 75 13.96 -9.52 4.23
CA ASN A 75 13.19 -9.09 5.40
C ASN A 75 13.96 -8.16 6.37
N SER A 76 13.29 -7.73 7.44
CA SER A 76 13.85 -6.83 8.47
C SER A 76 15.10 -7.38 9.16
N PHE A 77 15.26 -8.71 9.21
CA PHE A 77 16.44 -9.41 9.73
C PHE A 77 17.48 -9.72 8.65
N ARG A 78 17.38 -9.09 7.48
CA ARG A 78 18.32 -9.23 6.36
C ARG A 78 18.32 -10.62 5.72
N ARG A 79 17.27 -11.41 5.91
CA ARG A 79 17.13 -12.78 5.37
C ARG A 79 16.28 -12.79 4.12
N ALA A 80 16.57 -13.72 3.21
CA ALA A 80 15.66 -14.04 2.11
C ALA A 80 14.38 -14.68 2.69
N SER A 81 13.25 -14.17 2.27
CA SER A 81 11.92 -14.55 2.72
C SER A 81 10.99 -14.69 1.54
N VAL A 82 9.99 -15.55 1.68
CA VAL A 82 8.86 -15.67 0.76
C VAL A 82 7.57 -15.25 1.46
N TYR A 83 6.58 -14.82 0.68
CA TYR A 83 5.26 -14.48 1.18
C TYR A 83 4.15 -15.00 0.27
N ALA A 84 2.98 -15.18 0.86
CA ALA A 84 1.71 -15.32 0.18
C ALA A 84 0.65 -14.55 0.97
N LEU A 85 -0.03 -13.59 0.34
CA LEU A 85 -0.97 -12.68 0.98
C LEU A 85 -2.28 -12.64 0.20
N ALA A 86 -3.41 -12.66 0.90
CA ALA A 86 -4.70 -12.26 0.37
C ALA A 86 -4.94 -10.78 0.71
N THR A 87 -5.62 -10.07 -0.18
CA THR A 87 -5.99 -8.66 0.00
C THR A 87 -7.50 -8.49 -0.08
N TRP A 88 -8.03 -7.59 0.76
CA TRP A 88 -9.41 -7.14 0.70
C TRP A 88 -9.44 -5.61 0.85
N THR A 89 -9.78 -4.90 -0.22
CA THR A 89 -9.73 -3.44 -0.31
C THR A 89 -11.08 -2.86 -0.75
N PRO A 90 -12.10 -2.83 0.13
CA PRO A 90 -13.46 -2.43 -0.24
C PRO A 90 -13.65 -0.92 -0.44
N LEU A 91 -12.69 -0.09 -0.01
CA LEU A 91 -12.81 1.36 -0.09
C LEU A 91 -12.11 1.89 -1.34
N HIS A 92 -12.87 2.43 -2.29
CA HIS A 92 -12.35 2.97 -3.55
C HIS A 92 -12.51 4.48 -3.61
N LEU A 93 -11.43 5.18 -3.92
CA LEU A 93 -11.40 6.63 -4.06
C LEU A 93 -10.84 6.98 -5.43
N ALA A 94 -11.63 7.74 -6.20
CA ALA A 94 -11.15 8.37 -7.41
C ALA A 94 -10.20 9.51 -7.04
N LEU A 95 -9.02 9.52 -7.63
CA LEU A 95 -8.00 10.54 -7.47
C LEU A 95 -7.85 11.35 -8.78
N PRO A 96 -7.26 12.56 -8.72
CA PRO A 96 -6.92 13.31 -9.92
C PRO A 96 -6.05 12.50 -10.90
N ALA A 97 -6.02 12.92 -12.16
CA ALA A 97 -5.25 12.27 -13.24
C ALA A 97 -5.68 10.82 -13.55
N GLY A 98 -6.93 10.44 -13.23
CA GLY A 98 -7.48 9.11 -13.53
C GLY A 98 -6.96 8.00 -12.61
N LEU A 99 -6.30 8.37 -11.50
CA LEU A 99 -5.82 7.42 -10.51
C LEU A 99 -6.97 6.91 -9.64
N THR A 100 -6.83 5.68 -9.13
CA THR A 100 -7.74 5.10 -8.14
C THR A 100 -6.93 4.65 -6.93
N ALA A 101 -7.33 5.09 -5.74
CA ALA A 101 -6.85 4.57 -4.47
C ALA A 101 -7.81 3.51 -3.93
N ARG A 102 -7.27 2.38 -3.51
CA ARG A 102 -7.99 1.25 -2.93
C ARG A 102 -7.43 1.00 -1.54
N ILE A 103 -8.30 1.02 -0.53
CA ILE A 103 -7.90 0.93 0.87
C ILE A 103 -8.55 -0.29 1.50
N GLY A 104 -7.77 -1.02 2.29
CA GLY A 104 -8.26 -2.09 3.13
C GLY A 104 -7.13 -2.83 3.84
N VAL A 105 -7.16 -4.16 3.79
CA VAL A 105 -6.25 -5.00 4.55
C VAL A 105 -5.59 -6.07 3.71
N ALA A 106 -4.41 -6.50 4.14
CA ALA A 106 -3.72 -7.68 3.63
C ALA A 106 -3.36 -8.64 4.78
N GLY A 107 -3.41 -9.93 4.50
CA GLY A 107 -3.02 -10.97 5.45
C GLY A 107 -2.64 -12.28 4.79
N GLY A 108 -1.81 -13.08 5.46
CA GLY A 108 -1.37 -14.38 4.95
C GLY A 108 -0.18 -14.92 5.72
N VAL A 109 0.83 -15.41 5.00
CA VAL A 109 2.01 -16.05 5.60
C VAL A 109 3.31 -15.48 5.02
N VAL A 110 4.33 -15.39 5.87
CA VAL A 110 5.68 -14.96 5.51
C VAL A 110 6.71 -15.91 6.13
N SER A 111 7.87 -16.08 5.48
CA SER A 111 8.95 -16.93 6.01
C SER A 111 10.11 -16.13 6.62
N GLY A 112 11.00 -16.81 7.35
CA GLY A 112 12.30 -16.25 7.77
C GLY A 112 12.31 -15.39 9.04
N TYR A 113 11.18 -15.31 9.77
CA TYR A 113 11.05 -14.57 11.03
C TYR A 113 11.18 -15.43 12.29
N SER A 114 11.11 -16.76 12.17
CA SER A 114 11.41 -17.71 13.24
C SER A 114 12.51 -18.68 12.79
N ARG A 115 13.31 -19.16 13.75
CA ARG A 115 14.27 -20.24 13.51
C ARG A 115 13.65 -21.64 13.67
N VAL A 116 12.47 -21.71 14.27
CA VAL A 116 11.80 -22.98 14.63
C VAL A 116 10.61 -23.25 13.72
N ASN A 117 9.86 -22.21 13.34
CA ASN A 117 8.78 -22.33 12.38
C ASN A 117 9.21 -21.65 11.06
N PRO A 118 9.24 -22.37 9.92
CA PRO A 118 9.63 -21.77 8.65
C PRO A 118 8.70 -20.63 8.22
N PHE A 119 7.43 -20.67 8.64
CA PHE A 119 6.42 -19.67 8.30
C PHE A 119 5.81 -19.03 9.55
N ALA A 120 5.52 -17.74 9.45
CA ALA A 120 4.84 -16.97 10.46
C ALA A 120 3.59 -16.33 9.84
N PRO A 121 2.50 -16.19 10.61
CA PRO A 121 1.35 -15.43 10.16
C PRO A 121 1.75 -13.97 9.93
N PHE A 122 1.34 -13.43 8.79
CA PHE A 122 1.38 -12.01 8.48
C PHE A 122 -0.04 -11.50 8.62
N ALA A 123 -0.42 -11.05 9.81
CA ALA A 123 -1.78 -10.61 10.09
C ALA A 123 -1.89 -9.08 10.08
N ALA A 124 -2.87 -8.58 9.34
CA ALA A 124 -3.43 -7.23 9.47
C ALA A 124 -2.46 -6.08 9.14
N ALA A 125 -1.91 -6.07 7.92
CA ALA A 125 -1.40 -4.85 7.36
C ALA A 125 -2.55 -4.02 6.77
N ALA A 126 -2.61 -2.73 7.09
CA ALA A 126 -3.39 -1.80 6.28
C ALA A 126 -2.73 -1.69 4.91
N LEU A 127 -3.54 -1.71 3.86
CA LEU A 127 -3.10 -1.64 2.47
C LEU A 127 -3.72 -0.41 1.80
N LEU A 128 -2.88 0.40 1.16
CA LEU A 128 -3.28 1.41 0.19
C LEU A 128 -2.64 1.06 -1.16
N ALA A 129 -3.47 0.69 -2.13
CA ALA A 129 -3.04 0.49 -3.51
C ALA A 129 -3.49 1.69 -4.34
N VAL A 130 -2.55 2.33 -5.04
CA VAL A 130 -2.84 3.42 -5.98
C VAL A 130 -2.51 2.93 -7.37
N ARG A 131 -3.43 3.08 -8.33
CA ARG A 131 -3.30 2.58 -9.70
C ARG A 131 -3.83 3.57 -10.72
N ASN A 132 -3.22 3.60 -11.90
CA ASN A 132 -3.82 4.19 -13.10
C ASN A 132 -4.71 3.16 -13.82
N PRO A 133 -5.48 3.56 -14.85
CA PRO A 133 -6.35 2.64 -15.57
C PRO A 133 -5.64 1.48 -16.28
N GLN A 134 -4.35 1.66 -16.58
CA GLN A 134 -3.51 0.64 -17.22
C GLN A 134 -2.94 -0.36 -16.21
N GLY A 135 -3.08 -0.14 -14.90
CA GLY A 135 -2.56 -1.04 -13.86
C GLY A 135 -1.20 -0.66 -13.26
N TRP A 136 -0.58 0.43 -13.72
CA TRP A 136 0.65 0.93 -13.11
C TRP A 136 0.37 1.62 -11.78
N GLY A 137 1.25 1.45 -10.80
CA GLY A 137 1.14 2.23 -9.57
C GLY A 137 2.00 1.74 -8.41
N ILE A 138 1.46 1.88 -7.19
CA ILE A 138 2.19 1.56 -5.95
C ILE A 138 1.30 0.87 -4.92
N ASN A 139 1.90 0.07 -4.04
CA ASN A 139 1.27 -0.38 -2.79
C ASN A 139 2.02 0.22 -1.60
N LEU A 140 1.26 0.69 -0.63
CA LEU A 140 1.74 1.02 0.70
C LEU A 140 1.16 0.01 1.70
N VAL A 141 2.04 -0.73 2.36
CA VAL A 141 1.69 -1.78 3.32
C VAL A 141 2.11 -1.33 4.70
N ALA A 142 1.16 -1.07 5.59
CA ALA A 142 1.41 -0.59 6.94
C ALA A 142 1.07 -1.66 7.98
N VAL A 143 2.08 -2.12 8.70
CA VAL A 143 1.94 -3.05 9.82
C VAL A 143 2.03 -2.27 11.13
N PRO A 144 1.07 -2.40 12.06
CA PRO A 144 1.12 -1.72 13.34
C PRO A 144 2.21 -2.30 14.27
N ASN A 145 2.54 -1.57 15.33
CA ASN A 145 3.35 -2.14 16.41
C ASN A 145 2.54 -3.20 17.14
N ILE A 146 3.15 -4.35 17.44
CA ILE A 146 2.53 -5.43 18.22
C ILE A 146 3.42 -5.71 19.42
N ALA A 147 2.94 -5.40 20.63
CA ALA A 147 3.70 -5.50 21.87
C ALA A 147 5.11 -4.88 21.74
N ALA A 148 6.16 -5.64 22.04
CA ALA A 148 7.55 -5.20 21.91
C ALA A 148 8.08 -5.15 20.46
N SER A 149 7.34 -5.67 19.48
CA SER A 149 7.73 -5.64 18.06
C SER A 149 7.39 -4.30 17.39
N SER A 150 8.31 -3.80 16.56
CA SER A 150 8.06 -2.63 15.73
C SER A 150 7.32 -3.02 14.46
N GLY A 151 6.25 -2.31 14.17
CA GLY A 151 5.62 -2.26 12.87
C GLY A 151 6.44 -1.45 11.86
N PHE A 152 5.94 -1.33 10.65
CA PHE A 152 6.58 -0.61 9.54
C PHE A 152 5.57 -0.13 8.49
N VAL A 153 6.01 0.77 7.61
CA VAL A 153 5.34 1.08 6.34
C VAL A 153 6.28 0.68 5.21
N GLY A 154 5.82 -0.20 4.31
CA GLY A 154 6.56 -0.69 3.14
C GLY A 154 6.01 -0.11 1.84
N LEU A 155 6.90 0.06 0.85
CA LEU A 155 6.57 0.53 -0.49
C LEU A 155 6.85 -0.57 -1.53
N GLN A 156 5.86 -0.84 -2.36
CA GLN A 156 6.01 -1.63 -3.58
C GLN A 156 5.67 -0.77 -4.81
N LEU A 157 6.44 -0.94 -5.88
CA LEU A 157 6.10 -0.45 -7.22
C LEU A 157 5.38 -1.56 -7.98
N VAL A 158 4.39 -1.21 -8.79
CA VAL A 158 3.55 -2.19 -9.48
C VAL A 158 3.44 -1.87 -10.96
N ALA A 159 3.60 -2.91 -11.78
CA ALA A 159 3.46 -2.87 -13.23
C ALA A 159 2.53 -3.99 -13.71
N PRO A 160 1.58 -3.73 -14.63
CA PRO A 160 0.74 -4.77 -15.23
C PRO A 160 1.59 -5.71 -16.08
N LEU A 161 1.19 -6.98 -16.17
CA LEU A 161 1.77 -7.99 -17.06
C LEU A 161 0.94 -8.20 -18.34
#